data_AF-A0A5C7LCG3-F1
#
_entry.id   AF-A0A5C7LCG3-F1
#
_cell.length_a   1.000
_cell.length_b   1.000
_cell.length_c   1.000
_cell.angle_alpha   90.00
_cell.angle_beta   90.00
_cell.angle_gamma   90.00
#
_symmetry.space_group_name_H-M   'P 1'
#
loop_
_entity.id
_entity.type
_entity.pdbx_description
1 polymer ?
#
loop_
_entity_poly.entity_id
_entity_poly.type
_entity_poly.pdbx_seq_one_letter_code
_entity_poly.pdbx_strand_id
1 'polypeptide(L)'
;MATIKTRIDTALGVVSTNNATGIQIERTTENRGFSPFKVDSTLAVTGSATLAAGHAGVTTLSGSGVLTQVLPLASACPGAEFVFRSLSAHAHVLTGSQETAGTRNIQCAFSSSNGPTASGSKFTFGATVGNSVILKSDGLSFHVMSYSGSFTLGV
;
A
#
# COMPACT_ATOMS: atom_id res chain seq x y z
N MET A 1 17.57 -29.89 2.90
CA MET A 1 17.43 -28.53 2.32
C MET A 1 16.80 -28.69 0.95
N ALA A 2 15.48 -28.50 0.83
CA ALA A 2 14.77 -28.68 -0.43
C ALA A 2 14.85 -27.38 -1.24
N THR A 3 15.18 -27.49 -2.52
CA THR A 3 15.17 -26.38 -3.49
C THR A 3 13.96 -26.59 -4.40
N ILE A 4 13.11 -25.58 -4.54
CA ILE A 4 11.97 -25.62 -5.46
C ILE A 4 12.36 -24.99 -6.80
N LYS A 5 11.94 -25.64 -7.89
CA LYS A 5 12.47 -25.45 -9.25
C LYS A 5 11.45 -24.93 -10.29
N THR A 6 10.19 -24.65 -9.95
CA THR A 6 9.21 -24.31 -11.00
C THR A 6 8.15 -23.29 -10.57
N ARG A 7 8.03 -22.25 -11.40
CA ARG A 7 7.09 -21.12 -11.37
C ARG A 7 5.65 -21.55 -11.73
N ILE A 8 4.64 -20.91 -11.15
CA ILE A 8 3.23 -20.99 -11.57
C ILE A 8 2.91 -19.72 -12.39
N ASP A 9 2.46 -19.88 -13.64
CA ASP A 9 1.86 -18.81 -14.44
C ASP A 9 0.60 -19.33 -15.19
N THR A 10 -0.08 -18.42 -15.88
CA THR A 10 -1.36 -18.67 -16.57
C THR A 10 -1.27 -19.67 -17.73
N ALA A 11 -0.08 -20.14 -18.11
CA ALA A 11 0.09 -21.10 -19.20
C ALA A 11 -0.01 -22.58 -18.77
N LEU A 12 0.05 -22.90 -17.47
CA LEU A 12 0.35 -24.26 -17.00
C LEU A 12 -0.82 -25.09 -16.43
N GLY A 13 -2.07 -24.61 -16.52
CA GLY A 13 -3.25 -25.40 -16.17
C GLY A 13 -3.44 -25.70 -14.67
N VAL A 14 -4.52 -26.43 -14.34
CA VAL A 14 -5.01 -26.60 -12.96
C VAL A 14 -4.09 -27.52 -12.14
N VAL A 15 -3.77 -27.05 -10.93
CA VAL A 15 -2.96 -27.72 -9.92
C VAL A 15 -3.44 -29.15 -9.68
N SER A 16 -2.54 -30.14 -9.84
CA SER A 16 -2.73 -31.46 -9.22
C SER A 16 -1.68 -31.67 -8.14
N THR A 17 -2.13 -31.92 -6.92
CA THR A 17 -1.27 -32.28 -5.80
C THR A 17 -1.00 -33.78 -5.87
N ASN A 18 0.12 -34.17 -6.45
CA ASN A 18 0.62 -35.53 -6.27
C ASN A 18 1.74 -35.49 -5.21
N ASN A 19 1.36 -35.76 -3.96
CA ASN A 19 2.21 -36.01 -2.79
C ASN A 19 2.63 -34.80 -1.92
N ALA A 20 1.65 -34.23 -1.22
CA ALA A 20 1.62 -34.00 0.23
C ALA A 20 2.80 -33.35 1.01
N THR A 21 3.57 -32.38 0.51
CA THR A 21 4.41 -31.52 1.40
C THR A 21 4.46 -30.01 1.04
N GLY A 22 3.33 -29.45 0.61
CA GLY A 22 3.02 -28.02 0.74
C GLY A 22 3.30 -27.11 -0.44
N ILE A 23 3.00 -25.82 -0.25
CA ILE A 23 3.10 -24.72 -1.22
C ILE A 23 4.37 -23.91 -0.91
N GLN A 24 5.21 -23.61 -1.91
CA GLN A 24 6.32 -22.66 -1.77
C GLN A 24 6.07 -21.44 -2.66
N ILE A 25 6.18 -20.27 -2.04
CA ILE A 25 6.08 -18.98 -2.69
C ILE A 25 7.50 -18.42 -2.84
N GLU A 26 7.94 -18.16 -4.07
CA GLU A 26 9.30 -17.69 -4.33
C GLU A 26 9.43 -16.19 -3.97
N ARG A 27 10.38 -15.87 -3.08
CA ARG A 27 10.84 -14.47 -2.90
C ARG A 27 11.76 -14.13 -4.06
N THR A 28 11.29 -13.32 -4.99
CA THR A 28 12.19 -12.55 -5.86
C THR A 28 12.47 -11.20 -5.19
N THR A 29 13.59 -10.56 -5.50
CA THR A 29 13.87 -9.18 -5.03
C THR A 29 12.84 -8.16 -5.55
N GLU A 30 12.03 -8.57 -6.52
CA GLU A 30 10.93 -7.84 -7.15
C GLU A 30 9.58 -8.07 -6.43
N ASN A 31 9.41 -9.18 -5.70
CA ASN A 31 8.21 -9.49 -4.91
C ASN A 31 8.21 -8.67 -3.60
N ARG A 32 7.79 -7.40 -3.66
CA ARG A 32 7.75 -6.48 -2.51
C ARG A 32 6.34 -6.08 -2.12
N GLY A 33 6.11 -6.01 -0.81
CA GLY A 33 4.89 -5.46 -0.22
C GLY A 33 3.64 -6.32 -0.33
N PHE A 34 3.74 -7.60 -0.65
CA PHE A 34 2.61 -8.51 -0.55
C PHE A 34 2.63 -9.19 0.82
N SER A 35 1.47 -9.36 1.47
CA SER A 35 1.34 -10.37 2.53
C SER A 35 1.38 -11.77 1.86
N PRO A 36 2.15 -12.76 2.37
CA PRO A 36 2.84 -12.82 3.67
C PRO A 36 4.36 -12.55 3.61
N PHE A 37 4.85 -11.77 2.66
CA PHE A 37 6.29 -11.56 2.47
C PHE A 37 6.87 -10.51 3.43
N LYS A 38 8.14 -10.70 3.80
CA LYS A 38 8.86 -9.80 4.70
C LYS A 38 9.06 -8.45 4.02
N VAL A 39 8.70 -7.39 4.74
CA VAL A 39 9.15 -6.03 4.42
C VAL A 39 10.63 -5.93 4.77
N ASP A 40 11.50 -5.85 3.77
CA ASP A 40 12.96 -5.93 3.99
C ASP A 40 13.56 -4.67 4.62
N SER A 41 12.87 -3.53 4.59
CA SER A 41 13.29 -2.32 5.30
C SER A 41 12.16 -1.29 5.43
N THR A 42 12.27 -0.42 6.43
CA THR A 42 11.46 0.79 6.55
C THR A 42 12.05 1.88 5.67
N LEU A 43 11.29 2.39 4.70
CA LEU A 43 11.69 3.53 3.88
C LEU A 43 11.46 4.84 4.67
N ALA A 44 12.52 5.59 4.96
CA ALA A 44 12.41 6.91 5.56
C ALA A 44 12.28 7.98 4.47
N VAL A 45 11.20 8.75 4.50
CA VAL A 45 10.92 9.83 3.55
C VAL A 45 10.88 11.17 4.27
N THR A 46 11.72 12.09 3.80
CA THR A 46 11.86 13.45 4.35
C THR A 46 11.47 14.57 3.38
N GLY A 47 11.03 14.19 2.17
CA GLY A 47 10.59 15.11 1.12
C GLY A 47 9.35 14.57 0.39
N SER A 48 8.64 15.43 -0.33
CA SER A 48 7.54 15.01 -1.21
C SER A 48 8.09 14.23 -2.41
N ALA A 49 7.47 13.10 -2.75
CA ALA A 49 7.95 12.24 -3.84
C ALA A 49 6.82 11.45 -4.48
N THR A 50 7.11 10.90 -5.66
CA THR A 50 6.28 9.87 -6.30
C THR A 50 6.83 8.49 -5.96
N LEU A 51 5.98 7.63 -5.43
CA LEU A 51 6.33 6.28 -5.05
C LEU A 51 6.15 5.30 -6.22
N ALA A 52 7.00 4.28 -6.25
CA ALA A 52 6.89 3.15 -7.15
C ALA A 52 6.32 1.93 -6.41
N ALA A 53 5.88 0.91 -7.17
CA ALA A 53 5.42 -0.36 -6.61
C ALA A 53 6.44 -1.00 -5.65
N GLY A 54 7.74 -0.84 -5.93
CA GLY A 54 8.83 -1.34 -5.09
C GLY A 54 8.95 -0.69 -3.70
N HIS A 55 8.21 0.40 -3.43
CA HIS A 55 8.13 1.04 -2.12
C HIS A 55 7.02 0.47 -1.22
N ALA A 56 6.32 -0.57 -1.67
CA ALA A 56 5.37 -1.28 -0.84
C ALA A 56 6.06 -1.90 0.40
N GLY A 57 5.37 -1.89 1.54
CA GLY A 57 5.95 -2.10 2.86
C GLY A 57 5.79 -0.88 3.78
N VAL A 58 6.72 -0.68 4.72
CA VAL A 58 6.63 0.39 5.73
C VAL A 58 7.40 1.62 5.28
N THR A 59 6.72 2.77 5.25
CA THR A 59 7.26 4.09 4.95
C THR A 59 7.03 5.03 6.13
N THR A 60 8.07 5.71 6.59
CA THR A 60 7.97 6.77 7.60
C THR A 60 8.05 8.14 6.96
N LEU A 61 7.19 9.06 7.39
CA LEU A 61 7.09 10.42 6.88
C LEU A 61 7.57 11.38 7.97
N SER A 62 8.65 12.12 7.73
CA SER A 62 9.19 13.09 8.68
C SER A 62 9.79 14.28 7.96
N GLY A 63 9.20 15.46 8.08
CA GLY A 63 9.70 16.66 7.40
C GLY A 63 9.64 17.90 8.29
N SER A 64 10.23 18.99 7.82
CA SER A 64 10.04 20.33 8.41
C SER A 64 8.71 20.99 8.01
N GLY A 65 7.89 20.28 7.22
CA GLY A 65 6.58 20.73 6.78
C GLY A 65 5.74 19.59 6.20
N VAL A 66 4.62 19.93 5.56
CA VAL A 66 3.71 18.96 4.95
C VAL A 66 4.36 18.29 3.74
N LEU A 67 4.71 17.02 3.89
CA LEU A 67 5.07 16.14 2.79
C LEU A 67 3.83 15.63 2.04
N THR A 68 3.94 15.57 0.71
CA THR A 68 2.95 14.93 -0.18
C THR A 68 3.61 13.76 -0.89
N GLN A 69 3.10 12.54 -0.65
CA GLN A 69 3.52 11.33 -1.34
C GLN A 69 2.49 10.96 -2.39
N VAL A 70 2.93 10.82 -3.64
CA VAL A 70 2.09 10.31 -4.71
C VAL A 70 2.22 8.79 -4.73
N LEU A 71 1.11 8.07 -4.56
CA LEU A 71 1.05 6.61 -4.67
C LEU A 71 1.38 6.16 -6.10
N PRO A 72 1.90 4.94 -6.30
CA PRO A 72 2.00 4.35 -7.64
C PRO A 72 0.60 4.21 -8.27
N LEU A 73 0.54 4.01 -9.59
CA LEU A 73 -0.67 3.52 -10.24
C LEU A 73 -1.14 2.22 -9.56
N ALA A 74 -2.43 2.12 -9.23
CA ALA A 74 -2.95 0.91 -8.57
C ALA A 74 -2.72 -0.36 -9.42
N SER A 75 -2.85 -0.22 -10.74
CA SER A 75 -2.63 -1.29 -11.72
C SER A 75 -1.18 -1.79 -11.79
N ALA A 76 -0.21 -0.98 -11.33
CA ALA A 76 1.20 -1.36 -11.30
C ALA A 76 1.58 -2.13 -10.04
N CYS A 77 0.71 -2.20 -9.03
CA CYS A 77 0.99 -2.86 -7.75
C CYS A 77 -0.20 -3.66 -7.20
N PRO A 78 -0.91 -4.48 -8.01
CA PRO A 78 -2.09 -5.21 -7.55
C PRO A 78 -1.71 -6.11 -6.39
N GLY A 79 -2.42 -6.07 -5.25
CA GLY A 79 -2.17 -6.90 -4.06
C GLY A 79 -1.14 -6.33 -3.08
N ALA A 80 -0.38 -5.30 -3.46
CA ALA A 80 0.64 -4.67 -2.62
C ALA A 80 0.03 -3.91 -1.43
N GLU A 81 0.75 -3.89 -0.32
CA GLU A 81 0.41 -3.25 0.93
C GLU A 81 1.43 -2.16 1.24
N PHE A 82 0.93 -0.98 1.59
CA PHE A 82 1.72 0.19 1.93
C PHE A 82 1.31 0.65 3.32
N VAL A 83 2.26 0.68 4.24
CA VAL A 83 2.09 1.16 5.60
C VAL A 83 2.79 2.50 5.71
N PHE A 84 2.07 3.55 6.06
CA PHE A 84 2.63 4.88 6.26
C PHE A 84 2.56 5.27 7.73
N ARG A 85 3.65 5.83 8.27
CA ARG A 85 3.72 6.33 9.64
C ARG A 85 4.22 7.76 9.66
N SER A 86 3.43 8.68 10.21
CA SER A 86 3.85 10.05 10.47
C SER A 86 4.75 10.13 11.69
N LEU A 87 5.96 10.66 11.53
CA LEU A 87 6.93 10.92 12.60
C LEU A 87 7.10 12.43 12.88
N SER A 88 6.31 13.29 12.24
CA SER A 88 6.32 14.73 12.47
C SER A 88 4.90 15.28 12.65
N ALA A 89 4.76 16.43 13.33
CA ALA A 89 3.47 17.05 13.66
C ALA A 89 2.89 17.84 12.48
N HIS A 90 2.83 17.20 11.31
CA HIS A 90 2.35 17.81 10.07
C HIS A 90 1.27 16.95 9.42
N ALA A 91 0.31 17.60 8.76
CA ALA A 91 -0.77 16.95 8.04
C ALA A 91 -0.28 16.40 6.70
N HIS A 92 0.56 15.36 6.74
CA HIS A 92 1.09 14.72 5.53
C HIS A 92 -0.03 14.21 4.61
N VAL A 93 0.28 14.12 3.33
CA VAL A 93 -0.68 13.77 2.29
C VAL A 93 -0.19 12.55 1.52
N LEU A 94 -1.09 11.60 1.29
CA LEU A 94 -0.96 10.56 0.29
C LEU A 94 -1.95 10.87 -0.83
N THR A 95 -1.53 10.82 -2.09
CA THR A 95 -2.41 11.12 -3.22
C THR A 95 -2.27 10.10 -4.34
N GLY A 96 -3.39 9.73 -4.94
CA GLY A 96 -3.45 8.91 -6.15
C GLY A 96 -3.34 9.72 -7.44
N SER A 97 -2.64 10.85 -7.44
CA SER A 97 -2.57 11.77 -8.60
C SER A 97 -1.86 11.21 -9.84
N GLN A 98 -1.34 9.98 -9.80
CA GLN A 98 -0.95 9.24 -11.01
C GLN A 98 -2.14 8.72 -11.82
N GLU A 99 -3.30 8.54 -11.18
CA GLU A 99 -4.50 8.13 -11.89
C GLU A 99 -5.05 9.26 -12.77
N THR A 100 -6.00 8.91 -13.63
CA THR A 100 -6.71 9.91 -14.43
C THR A 100 -7.35 10.97 -13.52
N ALA A 101 -7.23 12.24 -13.86
CA ALA A 101 -7.79 13.34 -13.06
C ALA A 101 -9.28 13.10 -12.74
N GLY A 102 -9.65 13.28 -11.46
CA GLY A 102 -11.01 13.00 -10.96
C GLY A 102 -11.22 11.57 -10.46
N THR A 103 -10.25 10.66 -10.65
CA THR A 103 -10.35 9.28 -10.13
C THR A 103 -10.24 9.26 -8.62
N ARG A 104 -11.25 8.67 -7.96
CA ARG A 104 -11.25 8.39 -6.52
C ARG A 104 -10.70 6.99 -6.29
N ASN A 105 -9.39 6.84 -6.24
CA ASN A 105 -8.71 5.55 -6.14
C ASN A 105 -8.29 5.16 -4.71
N ILE A 106 -8.64 5.95 -3.69
CA ILE A 106 -8.43 5.60 -2.28
C ILE A 106 -9.80 5.33 -1.65
N GLN A 107 -10.02 4.09 -1.23
CA GLN A 107 -11.28 3.60 -0.65
C GLN A 107 -11.13 3.38 0.85
N CYS A 108 -12.10 3.80 1.66
CA CYS A 108 -12.13 3.54 3.10
C CYS A 108 -13.54 3.14 3.52
N ALA A 109 -13.71 1.88 3.90
CA ALA A 109 -14.99 1.36 4.36
C ALA A 109 -15.32 1.72 5.82
N PHE A 110 -14.36 2.29 6.58
CA PHE A 110 -14.48 2.52 8.03
C PHE A 110 -14.75 3.99 8.41
N SER A 111 -15.18 4.83 7.46
CA SER A 111 -15.51 6.22 7.73
C SER A 111 -16.63 6.34 8.77
N SER A 112 -16.33 6.97 9.91
CA SER A 112 -17.20 7.06 11.10
C SER A 112 -18.38 8.04 10.96
N SER A 113 -18.74 8.44 9.74
CA SER A 113 -19.87 9.33 9.48
C SER A 113 -20.79 8.75 8.41
N ASN A 114 -21.70 7.88 8.84
CA ASN A 114 -22.95 7.51 8.15
C ASN A 114 -22.88 6.77 6.80
N GLY A 115 -22.13 5.66 6.71
CA GLY A 115 -22.12 4.73 5.56
C GLY A 115 -21.81 5.39 4.21
N PRO A 116 -21.99 4.71 3.06
CA PRO A 116 -21.16 3.59 2.56
C PRO A 116 -19.64 3.93 2.50
N THR A 117 -18.85 3.14 1.78
CA THR A 117 -17.42 3.36 1.51
C THR A 117 -17.09 4.83 1.18
N ALA A 118 -16.24 5.49 1.99
CA ALA A 118 -15.72 6.81 1.67
C ALA A 118 -14.61 6.68 0.62
N SER A 119 -14.69 7.45 -0.47
CA SER A 119 -13.73 7.39 -1.57
C SER A 119 -13.16 8.76 -1.93
N GLY A 120 -11.86 8.80 -2.20
CA GLY A 120 -11.14 10.02 -2.54
C GLY A 120 -9.91 9.76 -3.40
N SER A 121 -9.24 10.82 -3.82
CA SER A 121 -7.94 10.79 -4.50
C SER A 121 -6.80 11.20 -3.55
N LYS A 122 -7.15 11.70 -2.35
CA LYS A 122 -6.22 12.29 -1.39
C LYS A 122 -6.55 11.85 0.03
N PHE A 123 -5.61 11.18 0.68
CA PHE A 123 -5.64 10.87 2.11
C PHE A 123 -4.74 11.86 2.86
N THR A 124 -5.30 12.61 3.80
CA THR A 124 -4.55 13.58 4.61
C THR A 124 -4.53 13.12 6.06
N PHE A 125 -3.34 12.96 6.63
CA PHE A 125 -3.19 12.67 8.06
C PHE A 125 -3.60 13.89 8.90
N GLY A 126 -4.10 13.65 10.11
CA GLY A 126 -4.12 14.69 11.14
C GLY A 126 -2.69 15.15 11.46
N ALA A 127 -2.53 16.40 11.91
CA ALA A 127 -1.24 16.99 12.25
C ALA A 127 -0.71 16.51 13.62
N THR A 128 -0.62 15.20 13.80
CA THR A 128 -0.18 14.54 15.04
C THR A 128 0.89 13.50 14.72
N VAL A 129 1.95 13.48 15.52
CA VAL A 129 2.99 12.44 15.46
C VAL A 129 2.38 11.08 15.82
N GLY A 130 2.75 10.04 15.08
CA GLY A 130 2.28 8.67 15.33
C GLY A 130 1.00 8.28 14.59
N ASN A 131 0.40 9.20 13.82
CA ASN A 131 -0.68 8.84 12.90
C ASN A 131 -0.16 7.86 11.85
N SER A 132 -0.97 6.87 11.48
CA SER A 132 -0.58 5.83 10.52
C SER A 132 -1.75 5.32 9.70
N VAL A 133 -1.45 4.72 8.55
CA VAL A 133 -2.45 4.07 7.70
C VAL A 133 -1.83 2.87 6.99
N ILE A 134 -2.64 1.84 6.80
CA ILE A 134 -2.32 0.68 5.96
C ILE A 134 -3.23 0.74 4.74
N LEU A 135 -2.62 0.79 3.56
CA LEU A 135 -3.30 0.76 2.26
C LEU A 135 -3.00 -0.55 1.56
N LYS A 136 -4.01 -1.20 0.99
CA LYS A 136 -3.85 -2.39 0.15
C LYS A 136 -4.38 -2.13 -1.25
N SER A 137 -3.57 -2.33 -2.26
CA SER A 137 -4.00 -2.24 -3.65
C SER A 137 -4.77 -3.51 -4.06
N ASP A 138 -5.87 -3.34 -4.78
CA ASP A 138 -6.58 -4.44 -5.48
C ASP A 138 -6.28 -4.47 -7.00
N GLY A 139 -5.39 -3.59 -7.49
CA GLY A 139 -5.11 -3.41 -8.91
C GLY A 139 -5.92 -2.31 -9.60
N LEU A 140 -6.93 -1.76 -8.94
CA LEU A 140 -7.76 -0.65 -9.42
C LEU A 140 -7.79 0.53 -8.44
N SER A 141 -7.70 0.24 -7.14
CA SER A 141 -7.78 1.19 -6.05
C SER A 141 -6.92 0.73 -4.87
N PHE A 142 -6.66 1.65 -3.97
CA PHE A 142 -6.01 1.45 -2.68
C PHE A 142 -7.07 1.46 -1.57
N HIS A 143 -7.21 0.36 -0.87
CA HIS A 143 -8.14 0.20 0.24
C HIS A 143 -7.44 0.49 1.56
N VAL A 144 -8.01 1.41 2.36
CA VAL A 144 -7.61 1.63 3.75
C VAL A 144 -8.02 0.41 4.55
N MET A 145 -7.03 -0.37 5.00
CA MET A 145 -7.24 -1.59 5.78
C MET A 145 -7.27 -1.30 7.28
N SER A 146 -6.50 -0.30 7.73
CA SER A 146 -6.40 0.13 9.12
C SER A 146 -5.79 1.53 9.19
N TYR A 147 -6.05 2.27 10.26
CA TYR A 147 -5.45 3.57 10.53
C TYR A 147 -5.34 3.85 12.04
N SER A 148 -4.47 4.79 12.40
CA SER A 148 -4.39 5.37 13.75
C SER A 148 -4.43 6.90 13.69
N GLY A 149 -5.12 7.50 14.66
CA GLY A 149 -5.34 8.95 14.72
C GLY A 149 -6.46 9.43 13.81
N SER A 150 -6.45 10.72 13.49
CA SER A 150 -7.42 11.33 12.57
C SER A 150 -6.90 11.39 11.14
N PHE A 151 -7.81 11.35 10.17
CA PHE A 151 -7.51 11.57 8.77
C PHE A 151 -8.68 12.27 8.07
N THR A 152 -8.45 12.73 6.85
CA THR A 152 -9.49 13.22 5.94
C THR A 152 -9.27 12.64 4.55
N LEU A 153 -10.34 12.19 3.92
CA LEU A 153 -10.35 11.84 2.49
C LEU A 153 -10.91 13.01 1.69
N GLY A 154 -10.12 13.48 0.72
CA GLY A 154 -10.49 14.52 -0.22
C GLY A 154 -10.47 14.03 -1.66
N VAL A 155 -11.00 14.87 -2.54
CA VAL A 155 -10.81 14.81 -3.99
C VAL A 155 -9.60 15.62 -4.45
#